data_AF-A0A9X7XTD7-F1
#
_entry.id   AF-A0A9X7XTD7-F1
#
_cell.length_a   1.000
_cell.length_b   1.000
_cell.length_c   1.000
_cell.angle_alpha   90.00
_cell.angle_beta   90.00
_cell.angle_gamma   90.00
#
_symmetry.space_group_name_H-M   'P 1'
#
loop_
_entity.id
_entity.type
_entity.pdbx_description
1 polymer ?
#
loop_
_entity_poly.entity_id
_entity_poly.type
_entity_poly.pdbx_seq_one_letter_code
_entity_poly.pdbx_strand_id
1 'polypeptide(L)'
;MQMYFTTKRREANCGLGLYYCERVMSKHGGALRIESVEGWLVQKNRLELIQDVGSRDMDSKDTLQDFIQWGVDAFPAKKYVLVFWGHGLGAVDGYGGDEAYGHKKMKLPVMQSALHDAYQKTGVKFDLIGFDACKMAGLEIAYALRQYGEYMVAAVDYTNKNGWDYQAVFQTLNQRPDISPVDLAEVIAVSYRNHSLQNQEDEDLQQSVIRLSKVEEVVKEVDLFSKKLVDLLSQPQTFSQLADARNRAENYADEADMVDLADFSAYIGQTIRNDEGAEKIARAVEQAVVSNMKSPEHPKGKGISIYFPAEDKARFQEKADIYQQIDFSPYIQTAHLPVFPGIDKTCSHGRQRQNKRMTRRISMKMMDRMERLQEEHFAILRTWFQDAEVQKRMEGMEPLEEWYGYVKENDSYFVWIAFLGEQPVGVAMVEIEEEHAGSIGLIVNPSLRHRGYGKALLREAMQRQELSGVQKWIAGIEADNVACLRCFEAAGFAKEEPVPDEDGFFLLVRQ
;
A
#
# COMPACT_ATOMS: atom_id res chain seq x y z
N MET A 1 -6.20 -15.28 -1.51
CA MET A 1 -6.24 -16.35 -2.54
C MET A 1 -4.82 -16.73 -2.93
N GLN A 2 -4.53 -17.97 -3.27
CA GLN A 2 -3.22 -18.40 -3.78
C GLN A 2 -3.43 -19.14 -5.11
N MET A 3 -2.59 -18.85 -6.11
CA MET A 3 -2.70 -19.42 -7.46
C MET A 3 -1.39 -20.09 -7.88
N TYR A 4 -1.50 -21.14 -8.66
CA TYR A 4 -0.37 -21.95 -9.10
C TYR A 4 -0.51 -22.36 -10.56
N PHE A 5 0.57 -22.22 -11.33
CA PHE A 5 0.58 -22.54 -12.77
C PHE A 5 1.71 -23.48 -13.14
N THR A 6 1.39 -24.47 -14.00
CA THR A 6 2.36 -25.40 -14.56
C THR A 6 2.19 -25.56 -16.07
N THR A 7 3.30 -25.80 -16.78
CA THR A 7 3.26 -26.22 -18.18
C THR A 7 3.67 -27.69 -18.29
N LYS A 8 2.72 -28.57 -18.64
CA LYS A 8 2.99 -30.00 -18.94
C LYS A 8 3.09 -30.20 -20.45
N ARG A 9 4.12 -30.93 -20.88
CA ARG A 9 4.51 -31.10 -22.30
C ARG A 9 3.95 -32.35 -22.98
N ARG A 10 2.88 -32.96 -22.48
CA ARG A 10 2.25 -34.09 -23.17
C ARG A 10 0.74 -33.88 -23.22
N GLU A 11 0.25 -33.83 -24.45
CA GLU A 11 -1.11 -33.53 -24.93
C GLU A 11 -1.38 -32.04 -25.14
N ALA A 12 -1.82 -31.71 -26.36
CA ALA A 12 -1.78 -30.40 -27.01
C ALA A 12 -2.77 -29.34 -26.47
N ASN A 13 -2.99 -29.28 -25.15
CA ASN A 13 -3.78 -28.25 -24.48
C ASN A 13 -2.99 -27.73 -23.27
N CYS A 14 -2.09 -26.78 -23.49
CA CYS A 14 -1.25 -26.20 -22.44
C CYS A 14 -2.01 -25.07 -21.72
N GLY A 15 -2.42 -25.31 -20.48
CA GLY A 15 -2.98 -24.29 -19.60
C GLY A 15 -3.64 -24.93 -18.40
N LEU A 16 -2.84 -25.48 -17.48
CA LEU A 16 -3.35 -25.98 -16.22
C LEU A 16 -3.24 -24.86 -15.18
N GLY A 17 -4.35 -24.19 -14.91
CA GLY A 17 -4.48 -23.27 -13.78
C GLY A 17 -4.95 -24.03 -12.56
N LEU A 18 -4.17 -24.02 -11.47
CA LEU A 18 -4.64 -24.47 -10.16
C LEU A 18 -5.01 -23.24 -9.34
N TYR A 19 -6.25 -23.21 -8.92
CA TYR A 19 -6.81 -22.14 -8.12
C TYR A 19 -7.11 -22.66 -6.73
N TYR A 20 -6.59 -21.97 -5.72
CA TYR A 20 -6.83 -22.27 -4.32
C TYR A 20 -7.53 -21.09 -3.66
N CYS A 21 -8.83 -21.24 -3.45
CA CYS A 21 -9.73 -20.15 -3.07
C CYS A 21 -10.69 -20.57 -1.95
N GLU A 22 -11.15 -19.57 -1.20
CA GLU A 22 -12.16 -19.70 -0.17
C GLU A 22 -13.56 -19.63 -0.75
N ARG A 23 -14.44 -20.56 -0.37
CA ARG A 23 -15.86 -20.49 -0.73
C ARG A 23 -16.66 -19.74 0.33
N VAL A 24 -17.28 -18.65 -0.08
CA VAL A 24 -18.19 -17.82 0.74
C VAL A 24 -19.64 -18.10 0.32
N MET A 25 -20.50 -18.49 1.27
CA MET A 25 -21.91 -18.85 0.99
C MET A 25 -22.95 -17.83 1.48
N SER A 26 -22.69 -17.05 2.54
CA SER A 26 -23.65 -16.01 2.99
C SER A 26 -23.03 -14.97 3.92
N LYS A 27 -23.67 -13.79 3.95
CA LYS A 27 -23.40 -12.68 4.88
C LYS A 27 -24.58 -12.62 5.88
N HIS A 28 -24.44 -13.23 7.05
CA HIS A 28 -25.43 -13.12 8.13
C HIS A 28 -24.81 -12.38 9.31
N GLY A 29 -25.39 -11.23 9.69
CA GLY A 29 -24.93 -10.42 10.83
C GLY A 29 -23.60 -9.69 10.61
N GLY A 30 -23.15 -9.51 9.36
CA GLY A 30 -21.94 -8.74 9.03
C GLY A 30 -20.64 -9.53 8.97
N ALA A 31 -20.62 -10.81 9.39
CA ALA A 31 -19.46 -11.69 9.24
C ALA A 31 -19.59 -12.57 7.99
N LEU A 32 -18.52 -12.62 7.18
CA LEU A 32 -18.37 -13.57 6.08
C LEU A 32 -18.07 -14.96 6.66
N ARG A 33 -18.83 -15.98 6.25
CA ARG A 33 -18.58 -17.38 6.64
C ARG A 33 -17.92 -18.12 5.49
N ILE A 34 -16.61 -18.35 5.63
CA ILE A 34 -15.83 -19.20 4.74
C ILE A 34 -16.00 -20.65 5.20
N GLU A 35 -16.51 -21.52 4.33
CA GLU A 35 -16.77 -22.93 4.69
C GLU A 35 -15.60 -23.86 4.36
N SER A 36 -14.94 -23.65 3.21
CA SER A 36 -13.84 -24.50 2.76
C SER A 36 -12.83 -23.78 1.89
N VAL A 37 -11.63 -24.35 1.86
CA VAL A 37 -10.60 -24.03 0.89
C VAL A 37 -10.57 -25.11 -0.17
N GLU A 38 -10.70 -24.69 -1.43
CA GLU A 38 -10.95 -25.55 -2.57
C GLU A 38 -9.81 -25.45 -3.60
N GLY A 39 -9.38 -26.60 -4.12
CA GLY A 39 -8.47 -26.73 -5.25
C GLY A 39 -9.25 -26.96 -6.54
N TRP A 40 -9.09 -26.06 -7.50
CA TRP A 40 -9.78 -26.10 -8.80
C TRP A 40 -8.81 -26.25 -9.96
N LEU A 41 -9.20 -27.06 -10.92
CA LEU A 41 -8.52 -27.26 -12.18
C LEU A 41 -9.18 -26.43 -13.27
N VAL A 42 -8.44 -25.49 -13.86
CA VAL A 42 -8.90 -24.76 -15.05
C VAL A 42 -8.62 -25.55 -16.29
N GLN A 43 -9.69 -25.84 -17.03
CA GLN A 43 -9.65 -26.49 -18.33
C GLN A 43 -10.43 -25.64 -19.34
N LYS A 44 -10.27 -25.94 -20.63
CA LYS A 44 -10.98 -25.21 -21.68
C LYS A 44 -12.49 -25.24 -21.42
N ASN A 45 -13.05 -24.06 -21.15
CA ASN A 45 -14.47 -23.80 -20.87
C ASN A 45 -15.04 -24.46 -19.61
N ARG A 46 -14.23 -24.93 -18.67
CA ARG A 46 -14.73 -25.49 -17.40
C ARG A 46 -13.74 -25.34 -16.25
N LEU A 47 -14.29 -25.18 -15.04
CA LEU A 47 -13.59 -25.33 -13.78
C LEU A 47 -14.00 -26.67 -13.16
N GLU A 48 -13.02 -27.51 -12.84
CA GLU A 48 -13.23 -28.80 -12.20
C GLU A 48 -12.72 -28.74 -10.76
N LEU A 49 -13.61 -28.92 -9.78
CA LEU A 49 -13.22 -29.03 -8.37
C LEU A 49 -12.48 -30.36 -8.19
N ILE A 50 -11.21 -30.30 -7.81
CA ILE A 50 -10.36 -31.48 -7.63
C ILE A 50 -10.01 -31.76 -6.18
N GLN A 51 -10.21 -30.79 -5.30
CA GLN A 51 -9.99 -30.95 -3.86
C GLN A 51 -10.82 -29.96 -3.06
N ASP A 52 -11.33 -30.41 -1.91
CA ASP A 52 -11.84 -29.57 -0.83
C ASP A 52 -11.17 -30.05 0.45
N VAL A 53 -10.44 -29.18 1.15
CA VAL A 53 -9.71 -29.54 2.39
C VAL A 53 -10.40 -29.03 3.66
N GLY A 54 -11.64 -28.57 3.53
CA GLY A 54 -12.38 -27.89 4.57
C GLY A 54 -11.78 -26.51 4.91
N SER A 55 -12.27 -25.93 5.99
CA SER A 55 -11.81 -24.63 6.48
C SER A 55 -10.36 -24.72 6.97
N ARG A 56 -9.51 -23.84 6.44
CA ARG A 56 -8.09 -23.71 6.79
C ARG A 56 -7.72 -22.23 6.86
N ASP A 57 -6.84 -21.88 7.79
CA ASP A 57 -6.27 -20.53 7.89
C ASP A 57 -5.30 -20.32 6.71
N MET A 58 -5.69 -19.45 5.77
CA MET A 58 -4.94 -19.15 4.55
C MET A 58 -3.67 -18.34 4.81
N ASP A 59 -3.54 -17.74 6.00
CA ASP A 59 -2.37 -16.99 6.44
C ASP A 59 -1.41 -17.82 7.31
N SER A 60 -1.71 -19.10 7.53
CA SER A 60 -0.86 -20.01 8.28
C SER A 60 0.27 -20.63 7.43
N LYS A 61 1.39 -20.93 8.10
CA LYS A 61 2.53 -21.65 7.50
C LYS A 61 2.11 -22.97 6.88
N ASP A 62 1.35 -23.76 7.62
CA ASP A 62 1.01 -25.13 7.25
C ASP A 62 0.14 -25.15 5.99
N THR A 63 -0.86 -24.27 5.89
CA THR A 63 -1.73 -24.19 4.71
C THR A 63 -0.95 -23.82 3.45
N LEU A 64 -0.04 -22.84 3.50
CA LEU A 64 0.79 -22.46 2.34
C LEU A 64 1.76 -23.59 1.95
N GLN A 65 2.40 -24.21 2.93
CA GLN A 65 3.31 -25.34 2.67
C GLN A 65 2.56 -26.52 2.04
N ASP A 66 1.42 -26.90 2.60
CA ASP A 66 0.60 -28.01 2.11
C ASP A 66 0.08 -27.73 0.71
N PHE A 67 -0.34 -26.49 0.42
CA PHE A 67 -0.73 -26.06 -0.92
C PHE A 67 0.39 -26.24 -1.94
N ILE A 68 1.61 -25.77 -1.62
CA ILE A 68 2.76 -25.91 -2.51
C ILE A 68 3.12 -27.37 -2.73
N GLN A 69 3.20 -28.15 -1.65
CA GLN A 69 3.55 -29.58 -1.72
C GLN A 69 2.53 -30.33 -2.59
N TRP A 70 1.24 -30.14 -2.31
CA TRP A 70 0.18 -30.76 -3.08
C TRP A 70 0.24 -30.37 -4.56
N GLY A 71 0.45 -29.09 -4.87
CA GLY A 71 0.55 -28.62 -6.25
C GLY A 71 1.68 -29.32 -7.01
N VAL A 72 2.86 -29.46 -6.39
CA VAL A 72 4.01 -30.14 -6.99
C VAL A 72 3.76 -31.64 -7.17
N ASP A 73 3.20 -32.31 -6.17
CA ASP A 73 2.97 -33.76 -6.19
C ASP A 73 1.88 -34.16 -7.20
N ALA A 74 0.77 -33.41 -7.21
CA ALA A 74 -0.36 -33.68 -8.10
C ALA A 74 -0.04 -33.25 -9.54
N PHE A 75 0.77 -32.20 -9.73
CA PHE A 75 1.07 -31.63 -11.04
C PHE A 75 2.57 -31.41 -11.28
N PRO A 76 3.36 -32.51 -11.42
CA PRO A 76 4.78 -32.40 -11.73
C PRO A 76 5.03 -31.68 -13.06
N ALA A 77 5.93 -30.70 -13.04
CA ALA A 77 6.22 -29.81 -14.15
C ALA A 77 7.70 -29.45 -14.21
N LYS A 78 8.11 -28.85 -15.34
CA LYS A 78 9.49 -28.34 -15.50
C LYS A 78 9.68 -26.94 -14.97
N LYS A 79 8.60 -26.16 -14.93
CA LYS A 79 8.57 -24.78 -14.49
C LYS A 79 7.38 -24.57 -13.58
N TYR A 80 7.56 -23.75 -12.56
CA TYR A 80 6.57 -23.50 -11.52
C TYR A 80 6.42 -22.00 -11.26
N VAL A 81 5.17 -21.53 -11.26
CA VAL A 81 4.80 -20.17 -10.88
C VAL A 81 3.91 -20.22 -9.66
N LEU A 82 4.26 -19.47 -8.62
CA LEU A 82 3.46 -19.29 -7.41
C LEU A 82 2.96 -17.84 -7.37
N VAL A 83 1.66 -17.63 -7.21
CA VAL A 83 1.06 -16.30 -7.13
C VAL A 83 0.29 -16.13 -5.83
N PHE A 84 0.61 -15.07 -5.12
CA PHE A 84 -0.10 -14.56 -3.96
C PHE A 84 -1.05 -13.47 -4.42
N TRP A 85 -2.36 -13.62 -4.16
CA TRP A 85 -3.40 -12.67 -4.53
C TRP A 85 -4.19 -12.21 -3.30
N GLY A 86 -4.25 -10.91 -3.08
CA GLY A 86 -5.02 -10.31 -1.99
C GLY A 86 -4.40 -9.02 -1.46
N HIS A 87 -4.53 -8.79 -0.16
CA HIS A 87 -3.95 -7.61 0.48
C HIS A 87 -2.46 -7.79 0.78
N GLY A 88 -1.69 -6.72 0.64
CA GLY A 88 -0.29 -6.66 1.06
C GLY A 88 0.00 -5.32 1.74
N LEU A 89 0.91 -5.35 2.71
CA LEU A 89 1.32 -4.19 3.50
C LEU A 89 2.83 -4.21 3.79
N GLY A 90 3.61 -4.73 2.85
CA GLY A 90 5.07 -4.83 2.98
C GLY A 90 5.57 -5.84 3.99
N ALA A 91 6.89 -5.83 4.20
CA ALA A 91 7.63 -6.86 4.93
C ALA A 91 7.17 -7.02 6.40
N VAL A 92 6.71 -5.92 6.98
CA VAL A 92 6.35 -5.83 8.38
C VAL A 92 4.91 -6.27 8.63
N ASP A 93 3.97 -5.67 7.90
CA ASP A 93 2.56 -5.90 8.14
C ASP A 93 2.08 -7.19 7.48
N GLY A 94 2.78 -7.62 6.43
CA GLY A 94 2.63 -8.92 5.82
C GLY A 94 1.60 -8.94 4.70
N TYR A 95 1.20 -10.15 4.35
CA TYR A 95 0.31 -10.45 3.23
C TYR A 95 -0.97 -11.13 3.73
N GLY A 96 -2.06 -11.00 2.98
CA GLY A 96 -3.33 -11.66 3.24
C GLY A 96 -4.18 -10.93 4.27
N GLY A 97 -4.82 -11.69 5.16
CA GLY A 97 -5.83 -11.21 6.09
C GLY A 97 -7.13 -12.00 6.00
N ASP A 98 -7.04 -13.32 6.21
CA ASP A 98 -8.13 -14.28 6.23
C ASP A 98 -9.18 -13.88 7.27
N GLU A 99 -10.35 -13.51 6.77
CA GLU A 99 -11.43 -12.96 7.57
C GLU A 99 -12.04 -14.00 8.51
N ALA A 100 -12.06 -15.27 8.11
CA ALA A 100 -12.60 -16.36 8.93
C ALA A 100 -11.67 -16.69 10.11
N TYR A 101 -10.38 -16.37 9.99
CA TYR A 101 -9.36 -16.64 11.01
C TYR A 101 -8.85 -15.37 11.72
N GLY A 102 -9.69 -14.33 11.76
CA GLY A 102 -9.47 -13.13 12.57
C GLY A 102 -8.62 -12.05 11.89
N HIS A 103 -8.57 -12.06 10.56
CA HIS A 103 -7.90 -11.09 9.70
C HIS A 103 -6.40 -10.92 10.01
N LYS A 104 -5.74 -11.99 10.46
CA LYS A 104 -4.31 -11.95 10.77
C LYS A 104 -3.49 -12.21 9.52
N LYS A 105 -2.83 -11.17 9.02
CA LYS A 105 -1.91 -11.29 7.88
C LYS A 105 -0.78 -12.27 8.14
N MET A 106 -0.43 -13.06 7.12
CA MET A 106 0.78 -13.87 7.06
C MET A 106 2.02 -12.97 7.13
N LYS A 107 2.80 -13.12 8.20
CA LYS A 107 4.05 -12.39 8.41
C LYS A 107 5.19 -12.96 7.57
N LEU A 108 6.15 -12.11 7.22
CA LEU A 108 7.28 -12.51 6.37
C LEU A 108 8.07 -13.74 6.90
N PRO A 109 8.39 -13.87 8.20
CA PRO A 109 9.04 -15.08 8.71
C PRO A 109 8.20 -16.35 8.52
N VAL A 110 6.87 -16.24 8.63
CA VAL A 110 5.93 -17.36 8.44
C VAL A 110 5.95 -17.79 6.98
N MET A 111 5.85 -16.83 6.06
CA MET A 111 5.93 -17.07 4.61
C MET A 111 7.27 -17.70 4.21
N GLN A 112 8.38 -17.14 4.71
CA GLN A 112 9.72 -17.67 4.43
C GLN A 112 9.88 -19.10 4.95
N SER A 113 9.37 -19.39 6.15
CA SER A 113 9.42 -20.74 6.72
C SER A 113 8.54 -21.73 5.96
N ALA A 114 7.36 -21.33 5.48
CA ALA A 114 6.51 -22.19 4.65
C ALA A 114 7.20 -22.55 3.33
N LEU A 115 7.81 -21.57 2.67
CA LEU A 115 8.56 -21.80 1.43
C LEU A 115 9.82 -22.64 1.65
N HIS A 116 10.51 -22.44 2.77
CA HIS A 116 11.63 -23.29 3.17
C HIS A 116 11.21 -24.75 3.29
N ASP A 117 10.20 -25.04 4.10
CA ASP A 117 9.77 -26.41 4.36
C ASP A 117 9.21 -27.07 3.09
N ALA A 118 8.46 -26.31 2.27
CA ALA A 118 8.01 -26.78 0.97
C ALA A 118 9.17 -27.10 0.03
N TYR A 119 10.22 -26.26 -0.01
CA TYR A 119 11.42 -26.53 -0.79
C TYR A 119 12.16 -27.77 -0.30
N GLN A 120 12.29 -27.97 1.01
CA GLN A 120 12.94 -29.16 1.57
C GLN A 120 12.20 -30.46 1.23
N LYS A 121 10.87 -30.41 1.13
CA LYS A 121 10.05 -31.59 0.79
C LYS A 121 9.96 -31.85 -0.71
N THR A 122 9.88 -30.81 -1.53
CA THR A 122 9.65 -30.93 -2.98
C THR A 122 10.92 -30.86 -3.82
N GLY A 123 11.97 -30.19 -3.33
CA GLY A 123 13.14 -29.80 -4.11
C GLY A 123 12.87 -28.72 -5.17
N VAL A 124 11.66 -28.14 -5.22
CA VAL A 124 11.23 -27.22 -6.27
C VAL A 124 11.55 -25.78 -5.90
N LYS A 125 12.41 -25.16 -6.72
CA LYS A 125 12.55 -23.70 -6.77
C LYS A 125 11.59 -23.15 -7.83
N PHE A 126 10.85 -22.10 -7.50
CA PHE A 126 9.93 -21.45 -8.42
C PHE A 126 10.67 -20.62 -9.47
N ASP A 127 10.20 -20.67 -10.70
CA ASP A 127 10.69 -19.80 -11.78
C ASP A 127 10.22 -18.36 -11.59
N LEU A 128 9.02 -18.20 -11.04
CA LEU A 128 8.43 -16.90 -10.77
C LEU A 128 7.56 -16.97 -9.50
N ILE A 129 7.77 -16.00 -8.61
CA ILE A 129 6.88 -15.72 -7.48
C ILE A 129 6.18 -14.39 -7.74
N GLY A 130 4.86 -14.40 -7.82
CA GLY A 130 4.04 -13.23 -8.08
C GLY A 130 3.30 -12.74 -6.84
N PHE A 131 3.23 -11.44 -6.66
CA PHE A 131 2.34 -10.78 -5.70
C PHE A 131 1.40 -9.85 -6.46
N ASP A 132 0.18 -10.32 -6.68
CA ASP A 132 -0.96 -9.49 -7.05
C ASP A 132 -1.57 -8.93 -5.76
N ALA A 133 -0.76 -8.08 -5.11
CA ALA A 133 -1.01 -7.49 -3.81
C ALA A 133 -0.18 -6.22 -3.66
N CYS A 134 -0.74 -5.22 -2.98
CA CYS A 134 -0.07 -3.95 -2.73
C CYS A 134 1.26 -4.12 -1.96
N LYS A 135 2.23 -3.26 -2.24
CA LYS A 135 3.36 -3.00 -1.35
C LYS A 135 4.27 -4.22 -1.09
N MET A 136 4.34 -5.18 -2.01
CA MET A 136 5.13 -6.42 -1.86
C MET A 136 6.52 -6.40 -2.51
N ALA A 137 6.85 -5.38 -3.32
CA ALA A 137 8.17 -5.24 -3.95
C ALA A 137 9.24 -4.60 -3.02
N GLY A 138 9.32 -5.11 -1.79
CA GLY A 138 10.29 -4.69 -0.79
C GLY A 138 11.58 -5.51 -0.82
N LEU A 139 12.71 -4.88 -0.44
CA LEU A 139 14.02 -5.52 -0.36
C LEU A 139 14.02 -6.73 0.58
N GLU A 140 13.34 -6.63 1.72
CA GLU A 140 13.24 -7.67 2.74
C GLU A 140 12.49 -8.88 2.22
N ILE A 141 11.38 -8.64 1.51
CA ILE A 141 10.56 -9.68 0.89
C ILE A 141 11.38 -10.39 -0.18
N ALA A 142 11.95 -9.63 -1.12
CA ALA A 142 12.79 -10.18 -2.17
C ALA A 142 13.94 -11.02 -1.60
N TYR A 143 14.60 -10.54 -0.54
CA TYR A 143 15.69 -11.26 0.09
C TYR A 143 15.22 -12.54 0.79
N ALA A 144 14.07 -12.52 1.47
CA ALA A 144 13.51 -13.70 2.12
C ALA A 144 13.18 -14.81 1.10
N LEU A 145 12.74 -14.44 -0.10
CA LEU A 145 12.32 -15.34 -1.18
C LEU A 145 13.48 -15.81 -2.08
N ARG A 146 14.67 -15.22 -1.96
CA ARG A 146 15.77 -15.37 -2.94
C ARG A 146 16.21 -16.81 -3.21
N GLN A 147 16.09 -17.67 -2.21
CA GLN A 147 16.46 -19.09 -2.30
C GLN A 147 15.36 -19.94 -2.97
N TYR A 148 14.12 -19.45 -2.97
CA TYR A 148 12.94 -20.21 -3.39
C TYR A 148 12.36 -19.77 -4.74
N GLY A 149 12.80 -18.63 -5.28
CA GLY A 149 12.37 -18.12 -6.60
C GLY A 149 13.53 -17.65 -7.49
N GLU A 150 13.35 -17.63 -8.81
CA GLU A 150 14.27 -16.96 -9.74
C GLU A 150 13.92 -15.48 -9.97
N TYR A 151 12.65 -15.20 -10.23
CA TYR A 151 12.12 -13.84 -10.40
C TYR A 151 10.96 -13.59 -9.45
N MET A 152 10.74 -12.32 -9.12
CA MET A 152 9.58 -11.84 -8.39
C MET A 152 8.88 -10.75 -9.20
N VAL A 153 7.55 -10.82 -9.34
CA VAL A 153 6.73 -9.71 -9.86
C VAL A 153 5.88 -9.19 -8.70
N ALA A 154 6.02 -7.92 -8.35
CA ALA A 154 5.29 -7.36 -7.21
C ALA A 154 5.05 -5.86 -7.36
N ALA A 155 3.99 -5.36 -6.74
CA ALA A 155 3.73 -3.92 -6.65
C ALA A 155 4.63 -3.28 -5.58
N VAL A 156 5.23 -2.14 -5.93
CA VAL A 156 6.00 -1.29 -4.98
C VAL A 156 5.02 -0.49 -4.12
N ASP A 157 3.96 0.01 -4.74
CA ASP A 157 2.87 0.72 -4.06
C ASP A 157 1.53 -0.01 -4.22
N TYR A 158 0.44 0.70 -4.53
CA TYR A 158 -0.87 0.10 -4.68
C TYR A 158 -0.99 -0.74 -5.94
N THR A 159 -1.84 -1.76 -5.85
CA THR A 159 -2.48 -2.38 -7.00
C THR A 159 -3.89 -1.83 -7.14
N ASN A 160 -4.35 -1.63 -8.37
CA ASN A 160 -5.76 -1.34 -8.64
C ASN A 160 -6.70 -2.50 -8.25
N LYS A 161 -8.00 -2.24 -8.36
CA LYS A 161 -9.07 -3.14 -7.89
C LYS A 161 -9.14 -4.44 -8.66
N ASN A 162 -8.85 -4.39 -9.97
CA ASN A 162 -9.01 -5.54 -10.86
C ASN A 162 -7.82 -6.52 -10.83
N GLY A 163 -6.69 -6.12 -10.25
CA GLY A 163 -5.47 -6.94 -10.21
C GLY A 163 -4.90 -7.22 -11.60
N TRP A 164 -4.16 -8.32 -11.72
CA TRP A 164 -3.48 -8.68 -12.97
C TRP A 164 -4.44 -9.15 -14.07
N ASP A 165 -4.05 -8.91 -15.33
CA ASP A 165 -4.75 -9.44 -16.49
C ASP A 165 -4.40 -10.93 -16.70
N TYR A 166 -5.03 -11.79 -15.90
CA TYR A 166 -4.84 -13.24 -15.99
C TYR A 166 -5.27 -13.80 -17.35
N GLN A 167 -6.21 -13.16 -18.05
CA GLN A 167 -6.60 -13.58 -19.39
C GLN A 167 -5.40 -13.48 -20.35
N ALA A 168 -4.70 -12.34 -20.37
CA ALA A 168 -3.49 -12.16 -21.18
C ALA A 168 -2.38 -13.16 -20.79
N VAL A 169 -2.21 -13.41 -19.48
CA VAL A 169 -1.21 -14.37 -18.97
C VAL A 169 -1.50 -15.78 -19.49
N PHE A 170 -2.72 -16.28 -19.36
CA PHE A 170 -3.07 -17.63 -19.84
C PHE A 170 -3.07 -17.75 -21.35
N GLN A 171 -3.52 -16.72 -22.07
CA GLN A 171 -3.44 -16.70 -23.52
C GLN A 171 -1.99 -16.81 -23.99
N THR A 172 -1.09 -16.09 -23.33
CA THR A 172 0.35 -16.16 -23.61
C THR A 172 0.91 -17.55 -23.33
N LEU A 173 0.59 -18.15 -22.18
CA LEU A 173 1.04 -19.50 -21.83
C LEU A 173 0.51 -20.58 -22.78
N ASN A 174 -0.72 -20.44 -23.26
CA ASN A 174 -1.30 -21.37 -24.24
C ASN A 174 -0.64 -21.23 -25.63
N GLN A 175 -0.28 -20.00 -26.03
CA GLN A 175 0.38 -19.74 -27.32
C GLN A 175 1.89 -20.04 -27.29
N ARG A 176 2.55 -19.78 -26.17
CA ARG A 176 3.99 -19.91 -25.94
C ARG A 176 4.26 -20.74 -24.67
N PRO A 177 4.00 -22.06 -24.67
CA PRO A 177 4.14 -22.91 -23.49
C PRO A 177 5.59 -23.06 -23.00
N ASP A 178 6.57 -22.68 -23.82
CA ASP A 178 8.00 -22.68 -23.51
C ASP A 178 8.56 -21.30 -23.12
N ILE A 179 7.70 -20.27 -23.01
CA ILE A 179 8.08 -18.90 -22.63
C ILE A 179 9.05 -18.87 -21.44
N SER A 180 10.07 -18.02 -21.51
CA SER A 180 11.03 -17.89 -20.42
C SER A 180 10.36 -17.25 -19.20
N PRO A 181 10.82 -17.54 -17.96
CA PRO A 181 10.23 -16.95 -16.76
C PRO A 181 10.26 -15.42 -16.75
N VAL A 182 11.35 -14.83 -17.26
CA VAL A 182 11.49 -13.37 -17.35
C VAL A 182 10.53 -12.76 -18.37
N ASP A 183 10.36 -13.38 -19.55
CA ASP A 183 9.39 -12.89 -20.53
C ASP A 183 7.95 -13.00 -19.99
N LEU A 184 7.64 -14.07 -19.23
CA LEU A 184 6.33 -14.23 -18.59
C LEU A 184 6.11 -13.14 -17.52
N ALA A 185 7.13 -12.84 -16.73
CA ALA A 185 7.10 -11.77 -15.74
C ALA A 185 6.87 -10.39 -16.38
N GLU A 186 7.53 -10.11 -17.51
CA GLU A 186 7.29 -8.90 -18.30
C GLU A 186 5.88 -8.87 -18.90
N VAL A 187 5.36 -10.00 -19.39
CA VAL A 187 3.99 -10.09 -19.88
C VAL A 187 3.00 -9.73 -18.78
N ILE A 188 3.17 -10.26 -17.56
CA ILE A 188 2.33 -9.90 -16.40
C ILE A 188 2.38 -8.39 -16.16
N ALA A 189 3.57 -7.80 -16.11
CA ALA A 189 3.73 -6.37 -15.81
C ALA A 189 3.15 -5.45 -16.89
N VAL A 190 3.35 -5.80 -18.16
CA VAL A 190 2.86 -5.01 -19.30
C VAL A 190 1.36 -5.18 -19.47
N SER A 191 0.82 -6.40 -19.37
CA SER A 191 -0.63 -6.62 -19.47
C SER A 191 -1.37 -5.97 -18.32
N TYR A 192 -0.81 -6.03 -17.10
CA TYR A 192 -1.35 -5.31 -15.95
C TYR A 192 -1.50 -3.81 -16.23
N ARG A 193 -0.44 -3.15 -16.71
CA ARG A 193 -0.51 -1.71 -17.06
C ARG A 193 -1.55 -1.42 -18.13
N ASN A 194 -1.56 -2.21 -19.20
CA ASN A 194 -2.48 -1.99 -20.32
C ASN A 194 -3.95 -2.18 -19.88
N HIS A 195 -4.21 -3.20 -19.07
CA HIS A 195 -5.51 -3.46 -18.49
C HIS A 195 -5.95 -2.32 -17.55
N SER A 196 -5.02 -1.82 -16.74
CA SER A 196 -5.23 -0.66 -15.87
C SER A 196 -5.60 0.59 -16.66
N LEU A 197 -4.87 0.90 -17.73
CA LEU A 197 -5.16 2.01 -18.63
C LEU A 197 -6.53 1.88 -19.32
N GLN A 198 -6.87 0.67 -19.78
CA GLN A 198 -8.17 0.40 -20.41
C GLN A 198 -9.34 0.61 -19.44
N ASN A 199 -9.13 0.31 -18.16
CA ASN A 199 -10.13 0.47 -17.10
C ASN A 199 -10.10 1.85 -16.42
N GLN A 200 -9.20 2.76 -16.84
CA GLN A 200 -8.99 4.07 -16.20
C GLN A 200 -8.60 3.95 -14.71
N GLU A 201 -7.77 2.95 -14.40
CA GLU A 201 -7.24 2.64 -13.07
C GLU A 201 -5.70 2.70 -13.06
N ASP A 202 -5.11 3.68 -13.73
CA ASP A 202 -3.66 3.82 -13.95
C ASP A 202 -2.93 4.74 -12.96
N GLU A 203 -3.62 5.20 -11.91
CA GLU A 203 -3.07 6.05 -10.85
C GLU A 203 -2.33 5.24 -9.77
N ASP A 204 -1.29 5.83 -9.18
CA ASP A 204 -0.50 5.28 -8.07
C ASP A 204 0.02 3.85 -8.31
N LEU A 205 0.25 3.50 -9.59
CA LEU A 205 0.72 2.19 -9.98
C LEU A 205 2.23 2.17 -10.06
N GLN A 206 2.85 1.23 -9.36
CA GLN A 206 4.23 0.85 -9.62
C GLN A 206 4.42 -0.65 -9.40
N GLN A 207 4.94 -1.34 -10.42
CA GLN A 207 5.18 -2.78 -10.38
C GLN A 207 6.55 -3.11 -10.94
N SER A 208 7.27 -3.99 -10.25
CA SER A 208 8.63 -4.37 -10.61
C SER A 208 8.79 -5.86 -10.82
N VAL A 209 9.59 -6.20 -11.83
CA VAL A 209 10.15 -7.53 -12.03
C VAL A 209 11.55 -7.54 -11.45
N ILE A 210 11.76 -8.32 -10.38
CA ILE A 210 13.00 -8.37 -9.61
C ILE A 210 13.66 -9.74 -9.83
N ARG A 211 14.93 -9.72 -10.25
CA ARG A 211 15.79 -10.91 -10.34
C ARG A 211 16.34 -11.24 -8.95
N LEU A 212 15.80 -12.29 -8.36
CA LEU A 212 16.08 -12.64 -6.97
C LEU A 212 17.54 -13.01 -6.69
N SER A 213 18.26 -13.56 -7.68
CA SER A 213 19.69 -13.87 -7.56
C SER A 213 20.61 -12.65 -7.44
N LYS A 214 20.11 -11.43 -7.65
CA LYS A 214 20.86 -10.18 -7.50
C LYS A 214 20.60 -9.45 -6.19
N VAL A 215 19.60 -9.89 -5.43
CA VAL A 215 19.15 -9.20 -4.22
C VAL A 215 20.20 -9.27 -3.10
N GLU A 216 21.02 -10.32 -3.04
CA GLU A 216 22.12 -10.41 -2.06
C GLU A 216 23.15 -9.28 -2.22
N GLU A 217 23.44 -8.88 -3.45
CA GLU A 217 24.36 -7.76 -3.71
C GLU A 217 23.71 -6.43 -3.30
N VAL A 218 22.40 -6.27 -3.50
CA VAL A 218 21.67 -5.08 -3.00
C VAL A 218 21.80 -4.98 -1.48
N VAL A 219 21.51 -6.07 -0.75
CA VAL A 219 21.63 -6.10 0.71
C VAL A 219 23.06 -5.83 1.16
N LYS A 220 24.06 -6.42 0.49
CA LYS A 220 25.48 -6.17 0.79
C LYS A 220 25.86 -4.69 0.70
N GLU A 221 25.42 -3.99 -0.35
CA GLU A 221 25.72 -2.57 -0.50
C GLU A 221 24.95 -1.71 0.52
N VAL A 222 23.70 -2.07 0.84
CA VAL A 222 22.94 -1.44 1.93
C VAL A 222 23.63 -1.65 3.29
N ASP A 223 24.23 -2.81 3.54
CA ASP A 223 24.96 -3.08 4.79
C ASP A 223 26.20 -2.22 4.94
N LEU A 224 26.99 -2.10 3.87
CA LEU A 224 28.18 -1.26 3.85
C LEU A 224 27.81 0.22 4.06
N PHE A 225 26.70 0.65 3.47
CA PHE A 225 26.18 1.99 3.65
C PHE A 225 25.66 2.25 5.07
N SER A 226 24.84 1.34 5.60
CA SER A 226 24.27 1.40 6.95
C SER A 226 25.32 1.40 8.05
N LYS A 227 26.43 0.66 7.89
CA LYS A 227 27.56 0.69 8.84
C LYS A 227 28.12 2.10 9.03
N LYS A 228 28.38 2.81 7.92
CA LYS A 228 28.87 4.19 7.97
C LYS A 228 27.83 5.14 8.56
N LEU A 229 26.55 4.90 8.27
CA LEU A 229 25.46 5.69 8.83
C LEU A 229 25.38 5.56 10.36
N VAL A 230 25.49 4.33 10.88
CA VAL A 230 25.44 4.04 12.33
C VAL A 230 26.49 4.80 13.11
N ASP A 231 27.71 4.87 12.61
CA ASP A 231 28.80 5.61 13.26
C ASP A 231 28.48 7.10 13.43
N LEU A 232 27.59 7.65 12.58
CA LEU A 232 27.19 9.05 12.59
C LEU A 232 25.88 9.30 13.35
N LEU A 233 25.04 8.28 13.58
CA LEU A 233 23.75 8.39 14.27
C LEU A 233 23.87 8.90 15.71
N SER A 234 25.06 8.83 16.33
CA SER A 234 25.30 9.42 17.65
C SER A 234 25.24 10.96 17.65
N GLN A 235 25.20 11.60 16.47
CA GLN A 235 25.13 13.05 16.30
C GLN A 235 23.67 13.49 16.10
N PRO A 236 23.10 14.40 16.93
CA PRO A 236 21.71 14.84 16.81
C PRO A 236 21.34 15.46 15.46
N GLN A 237 22.30 16.10 14.78
CA GLN A 237 22.09 16.71 13.47
C GLN A 237 21.86 15.68 12.36
N THR A 238 22.53 14.53 12.44
CA THR A 238 22.37 13.44 11.46
C THR A 238 20.96 12.86 11.50
N PHE A 239 20.32 12.88 12.67
CA PHE A 239 18.96 12.40 12.82
C PHE A 239 17.92 13.28 12.08
N SER A 240 17.97 14.61 12.26
CA SER A 240 17.06 15.50 11.54
C SER A 240 17.27 15.42 10.04
N GLN A 241 18.53 15.30 9.60
CA GLN A 241 18.86 15.17 8.18
C GLN A 241 18.38 13.84 7.57
N LEU A 242 18.36 12.76 8.35
CA LEU A 242 17.75 11.48 7.94
C LEU A 242 16.25 11.58 7.78
N ALA A 243 15.56 12.24 8.71
CA ALA A 243 14.12 12.50 8.60
C ALA A 243 13.81 13.34 7.36
N ASP A 244 14.60 14.37 7.08
CA ASP A 244 14.47 15.18 5.87
C ASP A 244 14.73 14.36 4.59
N ALA A 245 15.76 13.53 4.57
CA ALA A 245 16.03 12.61 3.46
C ALA A 245 14.85 11.67 3.19
N ARG A 246 14.26 11.13 4.26
CA ARG A 246 13.10 10.23 4.20
C ARG A 246 11.85 10.92 3.65
N ASN A 247 11.63 12.18 4.02
CA ASN A 247 10.50 12.99 3.57
C ASN A 247 10.64 13.47 2.11
N ARG A 248 11.88 13.56 1.60
CA ARG A 248 12.16 13.98 0.22
C ARG A 248 12.18 12.82 -0.77
N ALA A 249 12.52 11.63 -0.31
CA ALA A 249 12.53 10.42 -1.11
C ALA A 249 11.13 10.06 -1.65
N GLU A 250 11.08 9.30 -2.74
CA GLU A 250 9.86 8.65 -3.20
C GLU A 250 9.24 7.81 -2.07
N ASN A 251 7.97 8.08 -1.77
CA ASN A 251 7.36 7.66 -0.52
C ASN A 251 6.20 6.68 -0.75
N TYR A 252 6.18 5.62 0.04
CA TYR A 252 5.12 4.61 0.09
C TYR A 252 4.69 4.36 1.54
N ALA A 253 4.82 5.38 2.40
CA ALA A 253 4.67 5.27 3.85
C ALA A 253 3.27 4.95 4.30
N ASP A 254 2.25 5.32 3.51
CA ASP A 254 0.88 5.10 3.89
C ASP A 254 0.63 3.61 4.15
N GLU A 255 0.17 3.32 5.36
CA GLU A 255 -0.10 1.98 5.90
C GLU A 255 1.11 1.04 6.09
N ALA A 256 2.22 1.22 5.37
CA ALA A 256 3.37 0.29 5.38
C ALA A 256 4.73 0.88 5.77
N ASP A 257 4.85 2.21 5.95
CA ASP A 257 6.11 2.90 6.32
C ASP A 257 7.29 2.57 5.36
N MET A 258 7.04 2.47 4.06
CA MET A 258 8.06 2.14 3.07
C MET A 258 8.55 3.36 2.28
N VAL A 259 9.77 3.27 1.75
CA VAL A 259 10.42 4.30 0.91
C VAL A 259 11.18 3.65 -0.24
N ASP A 260 11.34 4.35 -1.36
CA ASP A 260 12.21 3.84 -2.44
C ASP A 260 13.67 3.76 -1.96
N LEU A 261 14.26 2.58 -2.07
CA LEU A 261 15.59 2.31 -1.52
C LEU A 261 16.68 3.16 -2.18
N ALA A 262 16.69 3.24 -3.51
CA ALA A 262 17.77 3.89 -4.24
C ALA A 262 17.64 5.41 -4.16
N ASP A 263 16.43 5.95 -4.27
CA ASP A 263 16.17 7.40 -4.12
C ASP A 263 16.46 7.87 -2.69
N PHE A 264 16.02 7.10 -1.68
CA PHE A 264 16.31 7.40 -0.28
C PHE A 264 17.81 7.37 0.02
N SER A 265 18.51 6.34 -0.47
CA SER A 265 19.96 6.22 -0.29
C SER A 265 20.71 7.40 -0.90
N ALA A 266 20.25 7.96 -2.03
CA ALA A 266 20.83 9.15 -2.63
C ALA A 266 20.75 10.37 -1.71
N TYR A 267 19.60 10.63 -1.08
CA TYR A 267 19.46 11.72 -0.12
C TYR A 267 20.30 11.52 1.14
N ILE A 268 20.34 10.30 1.68
CA ILE A 268 21.21 9.99 2.83
C ILE A 268 22.68 10.17 2.44
N GLY A 269 23.08 9.72 1.25
CA GLY A 269 24.44 9.82 0.73
C GLY A 269 24.96 11.24 0.77
N GLN A 270 24.15 12.21 0.34
CA GLN A 270 24.48 13.63 0.41
C GLN A 270 24.66 14.10 1.85
N THR A 271 23.75 13.70 2.75
CA THR A 271 23.78 14.05 4.18
C THR A 271 25.07 13.60 4.86
N ILE A 272 25.47 12.34 4.65
CA ILE A 272 26.65 11.76 5.30
C ILE A 272 27.94 11.87 4.46
N ARG A 273 27.89 12.56 3.31
CA ARG A 273 28.98 12.66 2.32
C ARG A 273 29.52 11.29 1.89
N ASN A 274 28.61 10.39 1.54
CA ASN A 274 28.86 9.04 1.06
C ASN A 274 28.11 8.77 -0.26
N ASP A 275 28.16 9.72 -1.20
CA ASP A 275 27.52 9.59 -2.52
C ASP A 275 27.96 8.31 -3.25
N GLU A 276 29.24 7.93 -3.15
CA GLU A 276 29.75 6.69 -3.74
C GLU A 276 29.00 5.44 -3.23
N GLY A 277 28.67 5.39 -1.94
CA GLY A 277 27.90 4.29 -1.36
C GLY A 277 26.46 4.28 -1.84
N ALA A 278 25.83 5.45 -1.94
CA ALA A 278 24.47 5.58 -2.48
C ALA A 278 24.41 5.15 -3.96
N GLU A 279 25.41 5.51 -4.76
CA GLU A 279 25.50 5.08 -6.14
C GLU A 279 25.71 3.56 -6.29
N LYS A 280 26.45 2.91 -5.37
CA LYS A 280 26.59 1.44 -5.36
C LYS A 280 25.25 0.77 -5.09
N ILE A 281 24.45 1.28 -4.15
CA ILE A 281 23.08 0.81 -3.91
C ILE A 281 22.24 0.98 -5.18
N ALA A 282 22.25 2.18 -5.78
CA ALA A 282 21.47 2.46 -6.99
C ALA A 282 21.82 1.51 -8.14
N ARG A 283 23.12 1.26 -8.38
CA ARG A 283 23.58 0.29 -9.39
C ARG A 283 23.17 -1.15 -9.06
N ALA A 284 23.21 -1.55 -7.79
CA ALA A 284 22.78 -2.88 -7.38
C ALA A 284 21.27 -3.07 -7.59
N VAL A 285 20.47 -2.06 -7.25
CA VAL A 285 19.02 -2.05 -7.49
C VAL A 285 18.73 -2.13 -8.99
N GLU A 286 19.40 -1.33 -9.82
CA GLU A 286 19.26 -1.37 -11.29
C GLU A 286 19.59 -2.75 -11.87
N GLN A 287 20.60 -3.44 -11.33
CA GLN A 287 20.93 -4.81 -11.77
C GLN A 287 19.93 -5.87 -11.29
N ALA A 288 19.24 -5.62 -10.18
CA ALA A 288 18.21 -6.51 -9.66
C ALA A 288 16.85 -6.29 -10.34
N VAL A 289 16.50 -5.06 -10.68
CA VAL A 289 15.22 -4.70 -11.30
C VAL A 289 15.32 -4.88 -12.82
N VAL A 290 14.67 -5.92 -13.33
CA VAL A 290 14.62 -6.22 -14.77
C VAL A 290 13.70 -5.22 -15.48
N SER A 291 12.54 -4.95 -14.89
CA SER A 291 11.62 -3.94 -15.38
C SER A 291 10.90 -3.28 -14.21
N ASN A 292 10.59 -2.00 -14.36
CA ASN A 292 9.88 -1.19 -13.38
C ASN A 292 8.82 -0.37 -14.11
N MET A 293 7.60 -0.88 -14.13
CA MET A 293 6.44 -0.16 -14.63
C MET A 293 5.99 0.82 -13.56
N LYS A 294 5.75 2.07 -13.94
CA LYS A 294 5.27 3.11 -13.02
C LYS A 294 4.39 4.14 -13.69
N SER A 295 3.42 4.63 -12.95
CA SER A 295 2.58 5.77 -13.30
C SER A 295 3.34 7.09 -13.08
N PRO A 296 2.84 8.22 -13.64
CA PRO A 296 3.47 9.53 -13.47
C PRO A 296 3.62 10.00 -12.02
N GLU A 297 2.80 9.48 -11.10
CA GLU A 297 2.79 9.79 -9.67
C GLU A 297 4.03 9.25 -8.93
N HIS A 298 4.76 8.29 -9.52
CA HIS A 298 6.01 7.76 -8.97
C HIS A 298 7.24 8.11 -9.84
N PRO A 299 7.53 9.42 -10.06
CA PRO A 299 8.57 9.85 -10.97
C PRO A 299 9.98 9.42 -10.51
N LYS A 300 10.19 9.29 -9.19
CA LYS A 300 11.48 8.94 -8.58
C LYS A 300 11.60 7.45 -8.25
N GLY A 301 10.50 6.70 -8.22
CA GLY A 301 10.49 5.25 -7.95
C GLY A 301 11.44 4.43 -8.84
N LYS A 302 12.27 3.61 -8.20
CA LYS A 302 13.34 2.78 -8.78
C LYS A 302 13.05 1.28 -8.73
N GLY A 303 11.99 0.87 -8.04
CA GLY A 303 11.40 -0.47 -8.19
C GLY A 303 11.62 -1.43 -7.02
N ILE A 304 12.41 -1.03 -6.02
CA ILE A 304 12.56 -1.77 -4.77
C ILE A 304 12.36 -0.80 -3.62
N SER A 305 11.35 -1.05 -2.79
CA SER A 305 11.16 -0.32 -1.54
C SER A 305 12.00 -0.95 -0.42
N ILE A 306 12.25 -0.17 0.63
CA ILE A 306 12.77 -0.65 1.91
C ILE A 306 11.86 -0.08 3.00
N TYR A 307 11.62 -0.85 4.07
CA TYR A 307 10.91 -0.27 5.20
C TYR A 307 11.81 0.73 5.94
N PHE A 308 11.26 1.93 6.16
CA PHE A 308 11.88 2.96 6.96
C PHE A 308 10.77 3.85 7.56
N PRO A 309 10.60 3.87 8.89
CA PRO A 309 9.46 4.51 9.55
C PRO A 309 9.33 5.99 9.18
N ALA A 310 8.12 6.41 8.81
CA ALA A 310 7.78 7.81 8.62
C ALA A 310 6.85 8.31 9.73
N GLU A 311 5.87 7.48 10.12
CA GLU A 311 4.80 7.89 11.03
C GLU A 311 4.88 7.13 12.35
N ASP A 312 4.84 5.79 12.34
CA ASP A 312 4.63 5.03 13.56
C ASP A 312 5.94 4.66 14.31
N LYS A 313 6.43 5.61 15.10
CA LYS A 313 7.61 5.44 15.97
C LYS A 313 7.42 4.36 17.05
N ALA A 314 6.18 4.07 17.44
CA ALA A 314 5.86 3.09 18.49
C ALA A 314 5.88 1.66 17.95
N ARG A 315 5.46 1.46 16.69
CA ARG A 315 5.59 0.17 16.00
C ARG A 315 7.02 -0.14 15.66
N PHE A 316 7.93 0.82 15.60
CA PHE A 316 9.34 0.58 15.33
C PHE A 316 9.96 -0.57 16.13
N GLN A 317 9.63 -0.70 17.42
CA GLN A 317 10.10 -1.82 18.25
C GLN A 317 9.47 -3.16 17.85
N GLU A 318 8.15 -3.21 17.60
CA GLU A 318 7.45 -4.39 17.06
C GLU A 318 8.03 -4.82 15.69
N LYS A 319 8.35 -3.84 14.85
CA LYS A 319 8.87 -4.02 13.49
C LYS A 319 10.34 -4.47 13.55
N ALA A 320 11.16 -3.93 14.45
CA ALA A 320 12.52 -4.40 14.72
C ALA A 320 12.55 -5.87 15.17
N ASP A 321 11.58 -6.31 15.97
CA ASP A 321 11.48 -7.72 16.40
C ASP A 321 11.16 -8.67 15.23
N ILE A 322 10.35 -8.25 14.25
CA ILE A 322 10.11 -9.00 13.00
C ILE A 322 11.39 -9.03 12.15
N TYR A 323 12.09 -7.91 12.05
CA TYR A 323 13.38 -7.80 11.34
C TYR A 323 14.48 -8.70 11.94
N GLN A 324 14.46 -8.94 13.26
CA GLN A 324 15.38 -9.87 13.91
C GLN A 324 15.06 -11.34 13.67
N GLN A 325 13.82 -11.65 13.27
CA GLN A 325 13.36 -13.03 13.00
C GLN A 325 13.61 -13.48 11.56
N ILE A 326 13.86 -12.53 10.66
CA ILE A 326 14.32 -12.81 9.29
C ILE A 326 15.85 -12.85 9.28
N ASP A 327 16.43 -13.69 8.43
CA ASP A 327 17.88 -13.75 8.15
C ASP A 327 18.36 -12.51 7.36
N PHE A 328 17.83 -11.33 7.68
CA PHE A 328 18.07 -10.08 6.98
C PHE A 328 19.04 -9.23 7.79
N SER A 329 20.25 -9.07 7.26
CA SER A 329 21.37 -8.26 7.77
C SER A 329 21.32 -7.78 9.24
N PRO A 330 22.27 -8.20 10.09
CA PRO A 330 22.38 -7.68 11.45
C PRO A 330 22.70 -6.17 11.52
N TYR A 331 23.29 -5.58 10.47
CA TYR A 331 23.64 -4.16 10.46
C TYR A 331 22.43 -3.28 10.19
N ILE A 332 21.54 -3.70 9.29
CA ILE A 332 20.26 -3.01 9.04
C ILE A 332 19.37 -3.12 10.29
N GLN A 333 19.34 -4.30 10.92
CA GLN A 333 18.66 -4.49 12.22
C GLN A 333 19.17 -3.48 13.28
N THR A 334 20.48 -3.19 13.30
CA THR A 334 21.06 -2.23 14.26
C THR A 334 21.05 -0.76 13.84
N ALA A 335 21.05 -0.44 12.54
CA ALA A 335 21.04 0.94 12.03
C ALA A 335 19.70 1.64 12.23
N HIS A 336 18.67 0.84 12.44
CA HIS A 336 17.35 1.28 12.80
C HIS A 336 17.26 1.58 14.32
N LEU A 337 17.90 0.81 15.20
CA LEU A 337 17.73 0.95 16.66
C LEU A 337 18.06 2.31 17.33
N PRO A 338 18.97 3.19 16.84
CA PRO A 338 19.28 4.47 17.49
C PRO A 338 18.36 5.63 17.07
N VAL A 339 17.39 5.39 16.18
CA VAL A 339 16.67 6.44 15.45
C VAL A 339 15.63 7.19 16.31
N PHE A 340 15.49 6.92 17.61
CA PHE A 340 14.63 7.75 18.49
C PHE A 340 15.28 8.00 19.86
N PRO A 341 15.86 9.19 20.11
CA PRO A 341 16.25 9.58 21.46
C PRO A 341 14.97 9.80 22.28
N GLY A 342 14.72 8.90 23.25
CA GLY A 342 13.54 8.96 24.12
C GLY A 342 13.08 7.62 24.71
N ILE A 343 13.59 6.48 24.24
CA ILE A 343 13.32 5.17 24.86
C ILE A 343 14.49 4.83 25.76
N ASP A 344 14.31 5.12 27.04
CA ASP A 344 15.30 4.94 28.08
C ASP A 344 15.77 3.48 28.18
N LYS A 345 17.09 3.26 28.20
CA LYS A 345 17.75 1.96 28.36
C LYS A 345 17.72 1.45 29.81
N THR A 346 16.62 1.66 30.52
CA THR A 346 16.50 1.28 31.93
C THR A 346 15.22 0.49 32.20
N CYS A 347 15.14 -0.75 31.69
CA CYS A 347 14.43 -1.85 32.36
C CYS A 347 14.62 -3.19 31.64
N SER A 348 15.86 -3.58 31.35
CA SER A 348 16.19 -5.01 31.34
C SER A 348 16.29 -5.45 32.79
N HIS A 349 15.44 -6.38 33.21
CA HIS A 349 15.31 -7.02 34.54
C HIS A 349 14.18 -6.47 35.43
N GLY A 350 13.00 -7.06 35.27
CA GLY A 350 12.02 -7.16 36.36
C GLY A 350 10.69 -6.49 36.10
N ARG A 351 9.80 -7.19 35.39
CA ARG A 351 8.36 -7.35 35.70
C ARG A 351 7.67 -8.11 34.56
N GLN A 352 7.89 -9.42 34.53
CA GLN A 352 6.80 -10.30 34.11
C GLN A 352 5.70 -10.17 35.17
N ARG A 353 4.46 -10.02 34.69
CA ARG A 353 3.17 -10.01 35.39
C ARG A 353 2.56 -8.63 35.65
N GLN A 354 1.33 -8.53 35.17
CA GLN A 354 0.32 -7.47 35.35
C GLN A 354 0.45 -6.26 34.41
N ASN A 355 -0.11 -6.41 33.21
CA ASN A 355 -1.12 -5.46 32.69
C ASN A 355 -1.84 -6.05 31.48
N LYS A 356 -2.82 -6.93 31.75
CA LYS A 356 -3.98 -7.14 30.87
C LYS A 356 -4.96 -6.00 31.16
N ARG A 357 -4.92 -4.90 30.40
CA ARG A 357 -6.04 -3.96 30.21
C ARG A 357 -5.69 -2.87 29.19
N MET A 358 -6.47 -2.84 28.10
CA MET A 358 -6.63 -1.76 27.11
C MET A 358 -5.37 -1.28 26.37
N THR A 359 -4.98 -2.01 25.33
CA THR A 359 -4.33 -1.42 24.14
C THR A 359 -5.39 -0.69 23.32
N ARG A 360 -5.57 0.62 23.54
CA ARG A 360 -6.21 1.48 22.55
C ARG A 360 -5.17 1.77 21.46
N ARG A 361 -5.44 1.33 20.23
CA ARG A 361 -4.78 1.77 18.98
C ARG A 361 -4.64 3.30 19.01
N ILE A 362 -3.43 3.82 18.93
CA ILE A 362 -3.22 5.22 18.58
C ILE A 362 -2.78 5.20 17.11
N SER A 363 -3.76 5.30 16.20
CA SER A 363 -3.50 5.69 14.81
C SER A 363 -2.88 7.07 14.86
N MET A 364 -1.67 7.29 14.32
CA MET A 364 -1.26 8.65 14.01
C MET A 364 -2.24 9.17 12.97
N LYS A 365 -2.99 10.20 13.35
CA LYS A 365 -4.03 10.73 12.51
C LYS A 365 -3.38 11.70 11.52
N MET A 366 -3.86 11.70 10.28
CA MET A 366 -3.55 12.76 9.30
C MET A 366 -3.94 14.16 9.85
N MET A 367 -4.83 14.21 10.83
CA MET A 367 -5.18 15.39 11.61
C MET A 367 -5.53 14.97 13.03
N ASP A 368 -4.92 15.58 14.04
CA ASP A 368 -5.19 15.22 15.44
C ASP A 368 -6.34 16.03 16.04
N ARG A 369 -6.60 17.22 15.49
CA ARG A 369 -7.65 18.13 15.93
C ARG A 369 -8.44 18.67 14.73
N MET A 370 -9.77 18.73 14.86
CA MET A 370 -10.62 19.45 13.92
C MET A 370 -11.77 20.07 14.70
N GLU A 371 -11.84 21.39 14.65
CA GLU A 371 -12.69 22.23 15.50
C GLU A 371 -13.52 23.21 14.66
N ARG A 372 -14.56 23.77 15.26
CA ARG A 372 -15.43 24.73 14.57
C ARG A 372 -14.62 25.95 14.13
N LEU A 373 -14.79 26.38 12.89
CA LEU A 373 -14.18 27.62 12.44
C LEU A 373 -14.67 28.77 13.32
N GLN A 374 -13.77 29.72 13.62
CA GLN A 374 -13.96 30.88 14.49
C GLN A 374 -13.25 32.06 13.86
N GLU A 375 -13.60 33.29 14.25
CA GLU A 375 -13.02 34.53 13.69
C GLU A 375 -11.48 34.61 13.85
N GLU A 376 -10.93 34.01 14.91
CA GLU A 376 -9.47 33.92 15.12
C GLU A 376 -8.74 33.14 14.01
N HIS A 377 -9.43 32.24 13.30
CA HIS A 377 -8.87 31.47 12.20
C HIS A 377 -8.81 32.27 10.88
N PHE A 378 -9.42 33.45 10.78
CA PHE A 378 -9.43 34.23 9.54
C PHE A 378 -8.03 34.65 9.11
N ALA A 379 -7.12 34.87 10.06
CA ALA A 379 -5.72 35.14 9.74
C ALA A 379 -5.09 34.01 8.93
N ILE A 380 -5.42 32.75 9.25
CA ILE A 380 -4.96 31.57 8.50
C ILE A 380 -5.61 31.54 7.12
N LEU A 381 -6.94 31.67 7.05
CA LEU A 381 -7.66 31.63 5.78
C LEU A 381 -7.19 32.72 4.81
N ARG A 382 -6.97 33.95 5.28
CA ARG A 382 -6.43 35.03 4.45
C ARG A 382 -5.06 34.70 3.84
N THR A 383 -4.25 33.84 4.48
CA THR A 383 -3.01 33.36 3.84
C THR A 383 -3.29 32.36 2.73
N TRP A 384 -4.34 31.54 2.86
CA TRP A 384 -4.73 30.58 1.83
C TRP A 384 -5.41 31.26 0.64
N PHE A 385 -6.18 32.33 0.85
CA PHE A 385 -6.77 33.15 -0.21
C PHE A 385 -5.74 33.93 -1.04
N GLN A 386 -4.46 33.95 -0.65
CA GLN A 386 -3.37 34.43 -1.52
C GLN A 386 -3.02 33.44 -2.64
N ASP A 387 -3.43 32.18 -2.51
CA ASP A 387 -3.29 31.17 -3.57
C ASP A 387 -4.39 31.34 -4.61
N ALA A 388 -3.98 31.43 -5.89
CA ALA A 388 -4.88 31.72 -6.99
C ALA A 388 -5.99 30.67 -7.18
N GLU A 389 -5.71 29.39 -6.87
CA GLU A 389 -6.75 28.36 -6.94
C GLU A 389 -7.73 28.48 -5.77
N VAL A 390 -7.29 28.76 -4.54
CA VAL A 390 -8.26 29.01 -3.44
C VAL A 390 -9.15 30.20 -3.79
N GLN A 391 -8.55 31.31 -4.25
CA GLN A 391 -9.29 32.51 -4.59
C GLN A 391 -10.31 32.25 -5.70
N LYS A 392 -9.91 31.58 -6.78
CA LYS A 392 -10.81 31.25 -7.90
C LYS A 392 -11.97 30.36 -7.47
N ARG A 393 -11.68 29.29 -6.71
CA ARG A 393 -12.65 28.22 -6.43
C ARG A 393 -13.58 28.56 -5.26
N MET A 394 -13.16 29.47 -4.38
CA MET A 394 -13.86 29.80 -3.14
C MET A 394 -14.19 31.30 -3.05
N GLU A 395 -14.33 31.98 -4.19
CA GLU A 395 -14.60 33.42 -4.24
C GLU A 395 -15.84 33.82 -3.43
N GLY A 396 -16.86 32.96 -3.37
CA GLY A 396 -18.09 33.18 -2.60
C GLY A 396 -17.91 33.21 -1.08
N MET A 397 -16.71 32.91 -0.57
CA MET A 397 -16.38 33.07 0.85
C MET A 397 -15.87 34.47 1.21
N GLU A 398 -15.50 35.30 0.23
CA GLU A 398 -15.02 36.66 0.49
C GLU A 398 -16.17 37.69 0.38
N PRO A 399 -16.28 38.66 1.31
CA PRO A 399 -15.46 38.85 2.52
C PRO A 399 -15.73 37.80 3.61
N LEU A 400 -14.65 37.28 4.23
CA LEU A 400 -14.74 36.19 5.22
C LEU A 400 -15.66 36.51 6.42
N GLU A 401 -15.69 37.77 6.84
CA GLU A 401 -16.56 38.24 7.94
C GLU A 401 -18.04 38.13 7.60
N GLU A 402 -18.42 38.48 6.36
CA GLU A 402 -19.81 38.43 5.90
C GLU A 402 -20.26 36.97 5.69
N TRP A 403 -19.42 36.18 5.00
CA TRP A 403 -19.67 34.76 4.78
C TRP A 403 -19.78 33.98 6.10
N TYR A 404 -18.87 34.24 7.06
CA TYR A 404 -18.94 33.58 8.36
C TYR A 404 -20.12 34.06 9.22
N GLY A 405 -20.59 35.31 9.00
CA GLY A 405 -21.85 35.79 9.55
C GLY A 405 -23.02 34.91 9.13
N TYR A 406 -23.11 34.57 7.83
CA TYR A 406 -24.10 33.64 7.31
C TYR A 406 -23.97 32.22 7.91
N VAL A 407 -22.74 31.70 8.01
CA VAL A 407 -22.48 30.39 8.64
C VAL A 407 -22.95 30.36 10.11
N LYS A 408 -22.76 31.44 10.86
CA LYS A 408 -23.19 31.53 12.27
C LYS A 408 -24.71 31.59 12.44
N GLU A 409 -25.43 32.16 11.49
CA GLU A 409 -26.89 32.31 11.54
C GLU A 409 -27.62 31.07 10.97
N ASN A 410 -26.93 30.22 10.22
CA ASN A 410 -27.50 29.02 9.60
C ASN A 410 -27.15 27.75 10.39
N ASP A 411 -28.12 27.24 11.15
CA ASP A 411 -27.98 26.01 11.96
C ASP A 411 -27.71 24.73 11.12
N SER A 412 -27.97 24.77 9.81
CA SER A 412 -27.70 23.68 8.87
C SER A 412 -26.33 23.79 8.21
N TYR A 413 -25.58 24.89 8.41
CA TYR A 413 -24.29 25.11 7.79
C TYR A 413 -23.15 24.96 8.79
N PHE A 414 -22.31 23.97 8.55
CA PHE A 414 -21.24 23.58 9.43
C PHE A 414 -19.86 23.74 8.79
N VAL A 415 -18.99 24.48 9.46
CA VAL A 415 -17.60 24.66 9.02
C VAL A 415 -16.63 24.26 10.12
N TRP A 416 -15.61 23.49 9.74
CA TRP A 416 -14.51 23.10 10.62
C TRP A 416 -13.16 23.36 9.97
N ILE A 417 -12.19 23.72 10.80
CA ILE A 417 -10.77 23.77 10.46
C ILE A 417 -10.05 22.61 11.13
N ALA A 418 -9.16 21.94 10.38
CA ALA A 418 -8.38 20.80 10.84
C ALA A 418 -6.90 21.18 11.03
N PHE A 419 -6.27 20.56 12.02
CA PHE A 419 -4.88 20.74 12.40
C PHE A 419 -4.15 19.41 12.54
N LEU A 420 -2.84 19.46 12.30
CA LEU A 420 -1.88 18.45 12.72
C LEU A 420 -0.88 19.14 13.66
N GLY A 421 -1.01 18.90 14.96
CA GLY A 421 -0.37 19.73 15.98
C GLY A 421 -0.87 21.18 15.90
N GLU A 422 0.05 22.12 15.70
CA GLU A 422 -0.29 23.55 15.52
C GLU A 422 -0.43 23.95 14.04
N GLN A 423 -0.17 23.04 13.10
CA GLN A 423 -0.23 23.35 11.68
C GLN A 423 -1.67 23.20 11.14
N PRO A 424 -2.30 24.25 10.59
CA PRO A 424 -3.60 24.12 9.95
C PRO A 424 -3.45 23.39 8.61
N VAL A 425 -4.22 22.31 8.42
CA VAL A 425 -4.10 21.41 7.26
C VAL A 425 -5.22 21.57 6.23
N GLY A 426 -6.40 22.04 6.66
CA GLY A 426 -7.49 22.38 5.76
C GLY A 426 -8.79 22.72 6.47
N VAL A 427 -9.81 23.06 5.68
CA VAL A 427 -11.18 23.35 6.11
C VAL A 427 -12.14 22.43 5.38
N ALA A 428 -13.15 21.94 6.09
CA ALA A 428 -14.30 21.26 5.52
C ALA A 428 -15.58 22.03 5.84
N MET A 429 -16.46 22.10 4.86
CA MET A 429 -17.72 22.84 4.89
C MET A 429 -18.83 21.88 4.51
N VAL A 430 -19.88 21.80 5.32
CA VAL A 430 -21.06 20.98 5.02
C VAL A 430 -22.32 21.77 5.28
N GLU A 431 -23.17 21.90 4.27
CA GLU A 431 -24.52 22.42 4.40
C GLU A 431 -25.53 21.27 4.27
N ILE A 432 -26.42 21.13 5.26
CA ILE A 432 -27.52 20.16 5.20
C ILE A 432 -28.65 20.78 4.39
N GLU A 433 -28.97 20.14 3.27
CA GLU A 433 -30.06 20.49 2.38
C GLU A 433 -31.35 19.71 2.72
N GLU A 434 -32.41 19.93 1.95
CA GLU A 434 -33.65 19.17 2.04
C GLU A 434 -33.41 17.66 1.78
N GLU A 435 -34.37 16.82 2.17
CA GLU A 435 -34.33 15.36 1.96
C GLU A 435 -33.16 14.59 2.61
N HIS A 436 -32.49 15.17 3.62
CA HIS A 436 -31.32 14.58 4.28
C HIS A 436 -30.08 14.50 3.36
N ALA A 437 -29.98 15.40 2.38
CA ALA A 437 -28.76 15.57 1.60
C ALA A 437 -27.77 16.50 2.32
N GLY A 438 -26.46 16.24 2.18
CA GLY A 438 -25.39 17.08 2.70
C GLY A 438 -24.46 17.52 1.58
N SER A 439 -24.47 18.81 1.28
CA SER A 439 -23.54 19.42 0.33
C SER A 439 -22.21 19.68 1.01
N ILE A 440 -21.12 19.13 0.47
CA ILE A 440 -19.80 19.16 1.10
C ILE A 440 -18.74 19.80 0.20
N GLY A 441 -17.99 20.74 0.77
CA GLY A 441 -16.84 21.41 0.17
C GLY A 441 -15.62 21.37 1.10
N LEU A 442 -14.43 21.64 0.55
CA LEU A 442 -13.19 21.69 1.33
C LEU A 442 -12.14 22.63 0.74
N ILE A 443 -11.28 23.14 1.61
CA ILE A 443 -10.01 23.78 1.26
C ILE A 443 -8.89 22.96 1.89
N VAL A 444 -7.92 22.49 1.10
CA VAL A 444 -6.66 21.98 1.64
C VAL A 444 -5.66 23.13 1.70
N ASN A 445 -4.90 23.24 2.79
CA ASN A 445 -3.79 24.19 2.87
C ASN A 445 -2.93 24.10 1.60
N PRO A 446 -2.76 25.20 0.83
CA PRO A 446 -2.08 25.15 -0.47
C PRO A 446 -0.70 24.49 -0.44
N SER A 447 0.05 24.66 0.66
CA SER A 447 1.39 24.09 0.84
C SER A 447 1.41 22.57 1.12
N LEU A 448 0.25 21.97 1.40
CA LEU A 448 0.08 20.57 1.79
C LEU A 448 -0.78 19.76 0.81
N ARG A 449 -1.14 20.33 -0.35
CA ARG A 449 -1.86 19.60 -1.42
C ARG A 449 -1.08 18.36 -1.86
N HIS A 450 -1.79 17.38 -2.40
CA HIS A 450 -1.23 16.10 -2.89
C HIS A 450 -0.58 15.21 -1.81
N ARG A 451 -0.94 15.41 -0.53
CA ARG A 451 -0.48 14.58 0.59
C ARG A 451 -1.62 13.82 1.30
N GLY A 452 -2.76 13.65 0.65
CA GLY A 452 -3.90 12.90 1.19
C GLY A 452 -4.82 13.65 2.18
N TYR A 453 -4.51 14.90 2.56
CA TYR A 453 -5.33 15.68 3.49
C TYR A 453 -6.78 15.91 3.03
N GLY A 454 -7.03 16.08 1.72
CA GLY A 454 -8.39 16.22 1.19
C GLY A 454 -9.27 15.00 1.50
N LYS A 455 -8.75 13.78 1.26
CA LYS A 455 -9.43 12.52 1.59
C LYS A 455 -9.68 12.39 3.10
N ALA A 456 -8.71 12.82 3.91
CA ALA A 456 -8.84 12.79 5.36
C ALA A 456 -9.91 13.76 5.86
N LEU A 457 -9.97 14.99 5.32
CA LEU A 457 -10.99 16.00 5.66
C LEU A 457 -12.39 15.50 5.32
N LEU A 458 -12.57 14.94 4.12
CA LEU A 458 -13.85 14.34 3.70
C LEU A 458 -14.30 13.27 4.69
N ARG A 459 -13.41 12.31 4.99
CA ARG A 459 -13.71 11.20 5.90
C ARG A 459 -14.09 11.67 7.29
N GLU A 460 -13.32 12.59 7.88
CA GLU A 460 -13.56 13.09 9.24
C GLU A 460 -14.80 13.98 9.30
N ALA A 461 -15.07 14.79 8.27
CA ALA A 461 -16.29 15.61 8.18
C ALA A 461 -17.54 14.72 8.10
N MET A 462 -17.57 13.74 7.19
CA MET A 462 -18.73 12.85 7.02
C MET A 462 -19.05 11.96 8.24
N GLN A 463 -18.10 11.81 9.17
CA GLN A 463 -18.29 11.02 10.40
C GLN A 463 -18.75 11.87 11.61
N ARG A 464 -19.00 13.16 11.42
CA ARG A 464 -19.45 14.05 12.49
C ARG A 464 -20.83 13.66 13.00
N GLN A 465 -21.00 13.69 14.32
CA GLN A 465 -22.23 13.25 14.97
C GLN A 465 -23.43 14.13 14.56
N GLU A 466 -23.21 15.43 14.41
CA GLU A 466 -24.21 16.39 13.92
C GLU A 466 -24.68 16.10 12.49
N LEU A 467 -23.92 15.33 11.71
CA LEU A 467 -24.23 14.95 10.34
C LEU A 467 -24.78 13.52 10.23
N SER A 468 -25.06 12.83 11.34
CA SER A 468 -25.51 11.43 11.32
C SER A 468 -26.86 11.22 10.62
N GLY A 469 -27.61 12.30 10.39
CA GLY A 469 -28.87 12.28 9.65
C GLY A 469 -28.71 12.31 8.12
N VAL A 470 -27.52 12.65 7.60
CA VAL A 470 -27.26 12.76 6.16
C VAL A 470 -27.24 11.38 5.51
N GLN A 471 -28.06 11.19 4.47
CA GLN A 471 -28.19 9.92 3.73
C GLN A 471 -27.59 9.99 2.33
N LYS A 472 -27.51 11.18 1.73
CA LYS A 472 -26.89 11.43 0.42
C LYS A 472 -25.89 12.55 0.58
N TRP A 473 -24.64 12.32 0.19
CA TRP A 473 -23.63 13.37 0.11
C TRP A 473 -23.53 13.87 -1.32
N ILE A 474 -23.47 15.20 -1.47
CA ILE A 474 -23.33 15.84 -2.78
C ILE A 474 -22.18 16.83 -2.78
N ALA A 475 -21.54 17.01 -3.93
CA ALA A 475 -20.50 18.02 -4.12
C ALA A 475 -20.53 18.55 -5.56
N GLY A 476 -20.67 19.86 -5.71
CA GLY A 476 -20.50 20.53 -6.99
C GLY A 476 -19.02 20.88 -7.21
N ILE A 477 -18.41 20.34 -8.27
CA ILE A 477 -16.99 20.55 -8.56
C ILE A 477 -16.81 20.97 -10.02
N GLU A 478 -16.19 22.13 -10.25
CA GLU A 478 -15.89 22.63 -11.60
C GLU A 478 -15.07 21.61 -12.40
N ALA A 479 -15.41 21.45 -13.68
CA ALA A 479 -14.84 20.43 -14.56
C ALA A 479 -13.32 20.53 -14.74
N ASP A 480 -12.74 21.73 -14.61
CA ASP A 480 -11.30 21.97 -14.69
C ASP A 480 -10.58 21.78 -13.33
N ASN A 481 -11.29 21.57 -12.23
CA ASN A 481 -10.72 21.25 -10.92
C ASN A 481 -10.44 19.74 -10.77
N VAL A 482 -9.58 19.23 -11.65
CA VAL A 482 -9.23 17.80 -11.75
C VAL A 482 -8.74 17.22 -10.42
N ALA A 483 -7.98 17.99 -9.65
CA ALA A 483 -7.46 17.55 -8.35
C ALA A 483 -8.59 17.32 -7.32
N CYS A 484 -9.59 18.20 -7.29
CA CYS A 484 -10.74 18.05 -6.39
C CYS A 484 -11.65 16.91 -6.83
N LEU A 485 -11.93 16.79 -8.14
CA LEU A 485 -12.69 15.66 -8.71
C LEU A 485 -12.11 14.32 -8.29
N ARG A 486 -10.79 14.13 -8.50
CA ARG A 486 -10.08 12.92 -8.09
C ARG A 486 -10.13 12.68 -6.58
N CYS A 487 -10.00 13.74 -5.79
CA CYS A 487 -10.07 13.64 -4.33
C CYS A 487 -11.43 13.12 -3.85
N PHE A 488 -12.53 13.61 -4.42
CA PHE A 488 -13.88 13.17 -4.10
C PHE A 488 -14.18 11.77 -4.63
N GLU A 489 -13.75 11.45 -5.86
CA GLU A 489 -13.88 10.11 -6.44
C GLU A 489 -13.15 9.05 -5.61
N ALA A 490 -11.91 9.34 -5.20
CA ALA A 490 -11.16 8.48 -4.29
C ALA A 490 -11.79 8.38 -2.89
N ALA A 491 -12.61 9.35 -2.48
CA ALA A 491 -13.41 9.30 -1.26
C ALA A 491 -14.74 8.54 -1.44
N GLY A 492 -15.02 8.00 -2.63
CA GLY A 492 -16.20 7.19 -2.92
C GLY A 492 -17.39 7.96 -3.50
N PHE A 493 -17.19 9.20 -3.95
CA PHE A 493 -18.19 9.91 -4.74
C PHE A 493 -18.14 9.48 -6.20
N ALA A 494 -19.27 9.54 -6.89
CA ALA A 494 -19.37 9.28 -8.33
C ALA A 494 -20.07 10.46 -9.01
N LYS A 495 -19.68 10.80 -10.23
CA LYS A 495 -20.40 11.80 -11.04
C LYS A 495 -21.81 11.28 -11.31
N GLU A 496 -22.82 12.12 -11.07
CA GLU A 496 -24.23 11.78 -11.37
C GLU A 496 -24.45 11.72 -12.89
N GLU A 497 -23.81 12.63 -13.63
CA GLU A 497 -23.82 12.69 -15.10
C GLU A 497 -22.39 12.68 -15.68
N PRO A 498 -22.19 12.16 -16.91
CA PRO A 498 -20.86 12.03 -17.51
C PRO A 498 -20.30 13.34 -18.06
N VAL A 499 -21.14 14.38 -18.18
CA VAL A 499 -20.78 15.72 -18.67
C VAL A 499 -21.13 16.77 -17.61
N PRO A 500 -20.37 17.88 -17.53
CA PRO A 500 -20.70 18.94 -16.59
C PRO A 500 -22.01 19.65 -17.00
N ASP A 501 -22.63 20.30 -16.03
CA ASP A 501 -23.82 21.13 -16.26
C ASP A 501 -23.51 22.40 -17.08
N GLU A 502 -24.55 23.22 -17.32
CA GLU A 502 -24.43 24.45 -18.11
C GLU A 502 -23.46 25.48 -17.51
N ASP A 503 -23.24 25.42 -16.19
CA ASP A 503 -22.32 26.30 -15.45
C ASP A 503 -20.91 25.69 -15.33
N GLY A 504 -20.68 24.49 -15.88
CA GLY A 504 -19.38 23.84 -15.93
C GLY A 504 -19.03 22.99 -14.70
N PHE A 505 -20.01 22.61 -13.88
CA PHE A 505 -19.82 21.78 -12.70
C PHE A 505 -20.19 20.33 -12.95
N PHE A 506 -19.43 19.41 -12.35
CA PHE A 506 -19.89 18.05 -12.11
C PHE A 506 -20.57 17.99 -10.75
N LEU A 507 -21.77 17.42 -10.73
CA LEU A 507 -22.42 17.00 -9.50
C LEU A 507 -21.94 15.59 -9.12
N LEU A 508 -21.23 15.49 -8.00
CA LEU A 508 -20.72 14.24 -7.46
C LEU A 508 -21.61 13.79 -6.31
N VAL A 509 -21.97 12.51 -6.28
CA VAL A 509 -22.87 11.92 -5.29
C VAL A 509 -22.24 10.72 -4.60
N ARG A 510 -22.52 10.56 -3.30
CA ARG A 510 -22.16 9.36 -2.52
C ARG A 510 -23.33 8.99 -1.61
N GLN A 511 -23.71 7.71 -1.64
CA GLN A 511 -24.78 7.13 -0.82
C GLN A 511 -24.21 6.11 0.17
#